data_AF-A0A366HPR7-F1
#
_entry.id   AF-A0A366HPR7-F1
#
_cell.length_a   1.000
_cell.length_b   1.000
_cell.length_c   1.000
_cell.angle_alpha   90.00
_cell.angle_beta   90.00
_cell.angle_gamma   90.00
#
_symmetry.space_group_name_H-M   'P 1'
#
loop_
_entity.id
_entity.type
_entity.pdbx_description
1 polymer ?
#
loop_
_entity_poly.entity_id
_entity_poly.type
_entity_poly.pdbx_seq_one_letter_code
_entity_poly.pdbx_strand_id
1 'polypeptide(L)'
;MNTTRLPVQLQVVALIFLLTGLVSLWSMVIVGIGGPVRLNLSLLGIPIYFGLRRLSPGWRTCALFSLWLAMIVCVMGVAVCLSTKTPVETFMFGVKFREFSRLETVLGLSAAFVFFSSQYRVLTSRVVRALFCRHDNSRSPTHPIGVISPRENT
;
A
#
# COMPACT_ATOMS: atom_id res chain seq x y z
N MET A 1 11.85 29.57 2.35
CA MET A 1 10.96 28.40 2.49
C MET A 1 11.46 27.28 1.58
N ASN A 2 12.30 26.38 2.08
CA ASN A 2 12.76 25.24 1.29
C ASN A 2 11.64 24.21 1.23
N THR A 3 10.85 24.26 0.16
CA THR A 3 9.91 23.21 -0.20
C THR A 3 10.72 21.94 -0.42
N THR A 4 10.84 21.08 0.58
CA THR A 4 11.31 19.71 0.43
C THR A 4 10.31 19.01 -0.49
N ARG A 5 10.55 19.10 -1.79
CA ARG A 5 9.74 18.42 -2.80
C ARG A 5 9.77 16.94 -2.46
N LEU A 6 8.60 16.41 -2.10
CA LEU A 6 8.42 14.97 -1.98
C LEU A 6 8.90 14.32 -3.28
N PRO A 7 9.70 13.24 -3.22
CA PRO A 7 10.18 12.58 -4.41
C PRO A 7 8.97 12.10 -5.21
N VAL A 8 8.96 12.42 -6.51
CA VAL A 8 7.84 12.13 -7.44
C VAL A 8 7.41 10.67 -7.35
N GLN A 9 8.38 9.76 -7.18
CA GLN A 9 8.14 8.33 -7.01
C GLN A 9 7.19 7.99 -5.85
N LEU A 10 7.36 8.63 -4.69
CA LEU A 10 6.50 8.40 -3.53
C LEU A 10 5.09 8.97 -3.77
N GLN A 11 4.99 10.11 -4.45
CA GLN A 11 3.69 10.69 -4.82
C GLN A 11 2.91 9.78 -5.76
N VAL A 12 3.58 9.19 -6.76
CA VAL A 12 2.98 8.25 -7.69
C VAL A 12 2.47 7.01 -6.97
N VAL A 13 3.28 6.41 -6.09
CA VAL A 13 2.87 5.25 -5.26
C VAL A 13 1.65 5.60 -4.41
N ALA A 14 1.69 6.73 -3.71
CA ALA A 14 0.57 7.15 -2.87
C ALA A 14 -0.70 7.35 -3.72
N LEU A 15 -0.58 8.00 -4.87
CA LEU A 15 -1.71 8.23 -5.79
C LEU A 15 -2.32 6.91 -6.27
N ILE A 16 -1.50 5.90 -6.55
CA ILE A 16 -1.97 4.56 -6.96
C ILE A 16 -2.78 3.90 -5.85
N PHE A 17 -2.33 3.98 -4.59
CA PHE A 17 -3.12 3.50 -3.45
C PHE A 17 -4.46 4.25 -3.31
N LEU A 18 -4.45 5.57 -3.52
CA LEU A 18 -5.68 6.38 -3.48
C LEU A 18 -6.65 5.97 -4.58
N LEU A 19 -6.18 5.85 -5.83
CA LEU A 19 -7.01 5.45 -6.96
C LEU A 19 -7.58 4.05 -6.76
N THR A 20 -6.77 3.10 -6.28
CA THR A 20 -7.22 1.74 -5.98
C THR A 20 -8.29 1.75 -4.88
N GLY A 21 -8.10 2.55 -3.84
CA GLY A 21 -9.09 2.72 -2.77
C GLY A 21 -10.38 3.37 -3.26
N LEU A 22 -10.30 4.38 -4.13
CA LEU A 22 -11.46 5.05 -4.73
C LEU A 22 -12.27 4.11 -5.64
N VAL A 23 -11.60 3.34 -6.49
CA VAL A 23 -12.26 2.33 -7.34
C VAL A 23 -12.96 1.28 -6.46
N SER A 24 -12.32 0.85 -5.37
CA SER A 24 -12.95 -0.08 -4.42
C SER A 24 -14.15 0.52 -3.70
N LEU A 25 -14.03 1.77 -3.25
CA LEU A 25 -15.13 2.51 -2.62
C LEU A 25 -16.32 2.64 -3.59
N TRP A 26 -16.05 3.04 -4.83
CA TRP A 26 -17.06 3.15 -5.88
C TRP A 26 -17.77 1.81 -6.12
N SER A 27 -17.00 0.72 -6.20
CA SER A 27 -17.54 -0.62 -6.39
C SER A 27 -18.42 -1.06 -5.21
N MET A 28 -18.02 -0.72 -3.98
CA MET A 28 -18.86 -0.95 -2.80
C MET A 28 -20.15 -0.14 -2.83
N VAL A 29 -20.12 1.10 -3.31
CA VAL A 29 -21.34 1.91 -3.42
C VAL A 29 -22.32 1.27 -4.41
N ILE A 30 -21.84 0.77 -5.54
CA ILE A 30 -22.68 0.06 -6.53
C ILE A 30 -23.29 -1.22 -5.92
N VAL A 31 -22.47 -2.05 -5.26
CA VAL A 31 -22.92 -3.35 -4.72
C VAL A 31 -23.75 -3.20 -3.44
N GLY A 32 -23.43 -2.21 -2.60
CA GLY A 32 -24.03 -1.97 -1.30
C GLY A 32 -25.48 -1.52 -1.35
N ILE A 33 -25.96 -1.05 -2.50
CA ILE A 33 -27.37 -0.67 -2.70
C ILE A 33 -28.29 -1.91 -2.75
N GLY A 34 -27.76 -3.13 -2.97
CA GLY A 34 -28.57 -4.33 -3.14
C GLY A 34 -28.06 -5.62 -2.49
N GLY A 35 -26.98 -5.58 -1.70
CA GLY A 35 -26.37 -6.80 -1.18
C GLY A 35 -25.57 -6.64 0.12
N PRO A 36 -25.11 -7.77 0.71
CA PRO A 36 -24.35 -7.76 1.94
C PRO A 36 -23.00 -7.03 1.75
N VAL A 37 -22.72 -6.10 2.67
CA VAL A 37 -21.49 -5.29 2.65
C VAL A 37 -20.28 -6.17 2.94
N ARG A 38 -19.44 -6.42 1.93
CA ARG A 38 -18.15 -7.11 2.10
C ARG A 38 -17.05 -6.08 2.22
N LEU A 39 -16.43 -5.95 3.39
CA LEU A 39 -15.29 -5.05 3.61
C LEU A 39 -14.14 -5.41 2.67
N ASN A 40 -13.85 -4.52 1.72
CA ASN A 40 -12.73 -4.67 0.81
C ASN A 40 -11.48 -4.09 1.47
N LEU A 41 -10.45 -4.92 1.64
CA LEU A 41 -9.14 -4.47 2.14
C LEU A 41 -8.56 -3.31 1.31
N SER A 42 -8.94 -3.20 0.03
CA SER A 42 -8.53 -2.11 -0.85
C SER A 42 -8.95 -0.71 -0.35
N LEU A 43 -9.98 -0.60 0.51
CA LEU A 43 -10.35 0.66 1.16
C LEU A 43 -9.24 1.22 2.04
N LEU A 44 -8.36 0.38 2.59
CA LEU A 44 -7.19 0.84 3.36
C LEU A 44 -6.23 1.67 2.51
N GLY A 45 -6.32 1.64 1.17
CA GLY A 45 -5.52 2.49 0.29
C GLY A 45 -5.71 3.99 0.55
N ILE A 46 -6.92 4.41 0.95
CA ILE A 46 -7.23 5.82 1.23
C ILE A 46 -6.46 6.33 2.46
N PRO A 47 -6.57 5.71 3.67
CA PRO A 47 -5.82 6.17 4.82
C PRO A 47 -4.30 5.98 4.63
N ILE A 48 -3.87 4.95 3.88
CA ILE A 48 -2.45 4.77 3.50
C ILE A 48 -1.93 5.97 2.69
N TYR A 49 -2.69 6.49 1.72
CA TYR A 49 -2.32 7.69 0.97
C TYR A 49 -2.05 8.89 1.89
N PHE A 50 -2.98 9.19 2.80
CA PHE A 50 -2.81 10.30 3.73
C PHE A 50 -1.66 10.06 4.71
N GLY A 51 -1.50 8.82 5.18
CA GLY A 51 -0.41 8.42 6.07
C GLY A 51 0.97 8.57 5.44
N LEU A 52 1.12 8.17 4.17
CA LEU A 52 2.35 8.32 3.40
C LEU A 52 2.70 9.80 3.16
N ARG A 53 1.70 10.64 2.86
CA ARG A 53 1.91 12.10 2.71
C ARG A 53 2.31 12.78 4.00
N ARG A 54 1.87 12.26 5.15
CA ARG A 54 2.26 12.74 6.49
C ARG A 54 3.63 12.23 6.94
N LEU A 55 4.34 11.47 6.08
CA LEU A 55 5.64 10.87 6.36
C LEU A 55 5.66 10.09 7.69
N SER A 56 4.57 9.39 8.01
CA SER A 56 4.51 8.62 9.24
C SER A 56 5.10 7.22 9.06
N PRO A 57 6.01 6.77 9.95
CA PRO A 57 6.65 5.47 9.85
C PRO A 57 5.65 4.30 9.98
N GLY A 58 4.64 4.42 10.84
CA GLY A 58 3.63 3.36 11.02
C GLY A 58 2.81 3.11 9.74
N TRP A 59 2.44 4.17 9.03
CA TRP A 59 1.70 4.06 7.77
C TRP A 59 2.53 3.45 6.64
N ARG A 60 3.86 3.64 6.65
CA ARG A 60 4.76 2.95 5.72
C ARG A 60 4.73 1.44 5.96
N THR A 61 4.78 0.99 7.22
CA THR A 61 4.70 -0.44 7.55
C THR A 61 3.36 -1.03 7.11
N CYS A 62 2.26 -0.30 7.35
CA CYS A 62 0.93 -0.70 6.88
C CYS A 62 0.87 -0.83 5.35
N ALA A 63 1.43 0.13 4.60
CA ALA A 63 1.50 0.08 3.14
C ALA A 63 2.31 -1.12 2.63
N LEU A 64 3.47 -1.39 3.26
CA LEU A 64 4.30 -2.55 2.94
C LEU A 64 3.56 -3.86 3.22
N PHE A 65 2.88 -3.96 4.36
CA PHE A 65 2.10 -5.14 4.71
C PHE A 65 0.97 -5.40 3.72
N SER A 66 0.25 -4.35 3.31
CA SER A 66 -0.79 -4.46 2.26
C SER A 66 -0.22 -4.92 0.92
N LEU A 67 0.97 -4.46 0.53
CA LEU A 67 1.66 -4.91 -0.68
C LEU A 67 2.07 -6.38 -0.61
N TRP A 68 2.57 -6.82 0.54
CA TRP A 68 2.90 -8.22 0.80
C TRP A 68 1.68 -9.12 0.63
N LEU A 69 0.55 -8.75 1.25
CA LEU A 69 -0.70 -9.49 1.09
C LEU A 69 -1.14 -9.54 -0.37
N ALA A 70 -1.07 -8.42 -1.10
CA ALA A 70 -1.43 -8.38 -2.52
C ALA A 70 -0.55 -9.32 -3.36
N MET A 71 0.77 -9.34 -3.13
CA MET A 71 1.69 -10.24 -3.82
C MET A 71 1.39 -11.72 -3.50
N ILE A 72 1.12 -12.06 -2.24
CA ILE A 72 0.73 -13.42 -1.84
C ILE A 72 -0.57 -13.83 -2.56
N VAL A 73 -1.57 -12.95 -2.58
CA VAL A 73 -2.84 -13.20 -3.28
C VAL A 73 -2.61 -13.40 -4.78
N CYS A 74 -1.71 -12.64 -5.42
CA CYS A 74 -1.36 -12.87 -6.83
C CYS A 74 -0.76 -14.26 -7.06
N VAL A 75 0.22 -14.67 -6.24
CA VAL A 75 0.87 -15.98 -6.39
C VAL A 75 -0.11 -17.12 -6.12
N MET A 76 -0.92 -17.01 -5.06
CA MET A 76 -1.98 -17.97 -4.75
C MET A 76 -3.02 -18.04 -5.88
N GLY A 77 -3.41 -16.89 -6.44
CA GLY A 77 -4.33 -16.80 -7.56
C GLY A 77 -3.80 -17.52 -8.80
N VAL A 78 -2.51 -17.34 -9.13
CA VAL A 78 -1.86 -18.07 -10.24
C VAL A 78 -1.83 -19.57 -9.94
N ALA A 79 -1.42 -19.97 -8.74
CA ALA A 79 -1.37 -21.38 -8.35
C ALA A 79 -2.75 -22.06 -8.47
N VAL A 80 -3.80 -21.43 -7.92
CA VAL A 80 -5.19 -21.90 -8.03
C VAL A 80 -5.62 -21.98 -9.50
N CYS A 81 -5.35 -20.95 -10.29
CA CYS A 81 -5.75 -20.89 -11.70
C CYS A 81 -5.05 -21.98 -12.55
N LEU A 82 -3.84 -22.40 -12.17
CA LEU A 82 -3.14 -23.51 -12.80
C LEU A 82 -3.67 -24.88 -12.34
N SER A 83 -4.05 -25.02 -11.07
CA SER A 83 -4.58 -26.27 -10.50
C SER A 83 -6.03 -26.58 -10.89
N THR A 84 -6.87 -25.56 -11.08
CA THR A 84 -8.27 -25.75 -11.46
C THR A 84 -8.40 -26.00 -12.95
N LYS A 85 -9.22 -26.97 -13.38
CA LYS A 85 -9.52 -27.22 -14.80
C LYS A 85 -10.66 -26.33 -15.33
N THR A 86 -11.55 -25.88 -14.45
CA THR A 86 -12.70 -25.04 -14.78
C THR A 86 -12.29 -23.58 -15.00
N PRO A 87 -12.98 -22.85 -15.89
CA PRO A 87 -12.82 -21.40 -15.99
C PRO A 87 -13.18 -20.77 -14.64
N VAL A 88 -12.35 -19.84 -14.19
CA VAL A 88 -12.59 -19.10 -12.95
C VAL A 88 -13.54 -17.96 -13.29
N GLU A 89 -14.78 -18.02 -12.81
CA GLU A 89 -15.67 -16.86 -12.87
C GLU A 89 -15.02 -15.73 -12.07
N THR A 90 -14.49 -14.74 -12.78
CA THR A 90 -13.83 -13.59 -12.16
C THR A 90 -14.86 -12.49 -11.97
N PHE A 91 -15.28 -12.35 -10.71
CA PHE A 91 -16.08 -11.20 -10.28
C PHE A 91 -15.15 -10.03 -10.00
N MET A 92 -14.91 -9.18 -11.01
CA MET A 92 -14.28 -7.90 -10.77
C MET A 92 -15.36 -6.88 -10.41
N PHE A 93 -15.22 -6.27 -9.22
CA PHE A 93 -16.10 -5.18 -8.78
C PHE A 93 -17.59 -5.55 -8.66
N GLY A 94 -17.89 -6.82 -8.35
CA GLY A 94 -19.27 -7.30 -8.21
C GLY A 94 -20.02 -7.48 -9.53
N VAL A 95 -19.38 -7.21 -10.66
CA VAL A 95 -19.93 -7.48 -12.00
C VAL A 95 -19.28 -8.76 -12.52
N LYS A 96 -20.09 -9.68 -13.04
CA LYS A 96 -19.58 -10.82 -13.81
C LYS A 96 -18.97 -10.26 -15.09
N PHE A 97 -17.65 -10.23 -15.16
CA PHE A 97 -16.97 -9.95 -16.41
C PHE A 97 -17.01 -11.19 -17.30
N ARG A 98 -16.78 -10.97 -18.60
CA ARG A 98 -16.59 -12.02 -19.60
C ARG A 98 -15.60 -13.07 -19.07
N GLU A 99 -15.85 -14.34 -19.37
CA GLU A 99 -14.93 -15.43 -19.04
C GLU A 99 -13.55 -15.14 -19.65
N PHE A 100 -12.59 -14.79 -18.79
CA PHE A 100 -11.21 -14.61 -19.21
C PHE A 100 -10.59 -15.97 -19.46
N SER A 101 -9.83 -16.09 -20.54
CA SER A 101 -9.03 -17.28 -20.75
C SER A 101 -8.03 -17.45 -19.60
N ARG A 102 -7.64 -18.70 -19.34
CA ARG A 102 -6.66 -19.00 -18.29
C ARG A 102 -5.35 -18.25 -18.51
N LEU A 103 -4.92 -18.15 -19.76
CA LEU A 103 -3.69 -17.44 -20.13
C LEU A 103 -3.80 -15.94 -19.83
N GLU A 104 -4.92 -15.30 -20.17
CA GLU A 104 -5.15 -13.88 -19.83
C GLU A 104 -5.15 -13.65 -18.31
N THR A 105 -5.75 -14.55 -17.55
CA THR A 105 -5.77 -14.46 -16.08
C THR A 105 -4.37 -14.59 -15.49
N VAL A 106 -3.59 -15.58 -15.94
CA VAL A 106 -2.21 -15.78 -15.48
C VAL A 106 -1.31 -14.61 -15.90
N LEU A 107 -1.44 -14.11 -17.13
CA LEU A 107 -0.73 -12.93 -17.61
C LEU A 107 -1.09 -11.67 -16.80
N GLY A 108 -2.38 -11.45 -16.54
CA GLY A 108 -2.88 -10.34 -15.73
C GLY A 108 -2.35 -10.39 -14.29
N LEU A 109 -2.40 -11.55 -13.64
CA LEU A 109 -1.87 -11.72 -12.28
C LEU A 109 -0.35 -11.57 -12.23
N SER A 110 0.37 -12.07 -13.24
CA SER A 110 1.83 -11.92 -13.35
C SER A 110 2.22 -10.45 -13.55
N ALA A 111 1.51 -9.73 -14.42
CA ALA A 111 1.71 -8.30 -14.62
C ALA A 111 1.41 -7.50 -13.34
N ALA A 112 0.31 -7.83 -12.64
CA ALA A 112 -0.02 -7.22 -11.36
C ALA A 112 1.06 -7.49 -10.29
N PHE A 113 1.61 -8.70 -10.25
CA PHE A 113 2.71 -9.04 -9.35
C PHE A 113 3.97 -8.19 -9.63
N VAL A 114 4.36 -8.04 -10.89
CA VAL A 114 5.49 -7.17 -11.28
C VAL A 114 5.22 -5.72 -10.89
N PHE A 115 3.99 -5.25 -11.09
CA PHE A 115 3.57 -3.91 -10.70
C PHE A 115 3.68 -3.71 -9.18
N PHE A 116 3.16 -4.63 -8.36
CA PHE A 116 3.29 -4.56 -6.90
C PHE A 116 4.75 -4.66 -6.43
N SER A 117 5.57 -5.49 -7.08
CA SER A 117 7.01 -5.57 -6.81
C SER A 117 7.72 -4.24 -7.09
N SER A 118 7.31 -3.53 -8.15
CA SER A 118 7.81 -2.17 -8.44
C SER A 118 7.43 -1.18 -7.34
N GLN A 119 6.18 -1.18 -6.88
CA GLN A 119 5.72 -0.35 -5.75
C GLN A 119 6.53 -0.64 -4.48
N TYR A 120 6.73 -1.93 -4.19
CA TYR A 120 7.52 -2.39 -3.05
C TYR A 120 8.97 -1.89 -3.11
N ARG A 121 9.62 -1.96 -4.29
CA ARG A 121 10.96 -1.41 -4.50
C ARG A 121 11.02 0.09 -4.23
N VAL A 122 10.04 0.86 -4.69
CA VAL A 122 9.98 2.30 -4.43
C VAL A 122 9.84 2.60 -2.94
N LEU A 123 8.92 1.92 -2.24
CA LEU A 123 8.71 2.09 -0.80
C LEU A 123 9.93 1.68 0.05
N THR A 124 10.66 0.65 -0.39
CA THR A 124 11.86 0.15 0.30
C THR A 124 13.14 0.91 -0.05
N SER A 125 13.11 1.81 -1.04
CA SER A 125 14.26 2.62 -1.44
C SER A 125 14.88 3.39 -0.27
N ARG A 126 16.23 3.42 -0.24
CA ARG A 126 17.01 4.12 0.81
C ARG A 126 16.66 5.61 0.88
N VAL A 127 16.41 6.23 -0.27
CA VAL A 127 16.04 7.65 -0.38
C VAL A 127 14.71 7.91 0.33
N VAL A 128 13.72 7.07 0.07
CA VAL A 128 12.41 7.16 0.72
C VAL A 128 12.56 6.92 2.22
N ARG A 129 13.33 5.90 2.64
CA ARG A 129 13.60 5.62 4.07
C ARG A 129 14.24 6.78 4.81
N ALA A 130 15.20 7.46 4.20
CA ALA A 130 15.84 8.62 4.80
C ALA A 130 14.86 9.76 5.08
N LEU A 131 13.82 9.95 4.25
CA LEU A 131 12.81 10.99 4.45
C LEU A 131 11.94 10.73 5.69
N PHE A 132 11.56 9.48 5.93
CA PHE A 132 10.80 9.11 7.14
C PHE A 132 11.65 9.29 8.40
N CYS A 133 12.92 8.84 8.39
CA CYS A 133 13.82 9.00 9.53
C CYS A 133 14.11 10.48 9.86
N ARG A 134 14.26 11.34 8.85
CA ARG A 134 14.50 12.78 9.07
C ARG A 134 13.30 13.46 9.72
N HIS A 135 12.08 13.04 9.37
CA HIS A 135 10.85 13.60 9.92
C HIS A 135 10.67 13.26 11.40
N ASP A 136 11.00 12.02 11.81
CA ASP A 136 10.92 11.60 13.21
C ASP A 136 11.92 12.36 14.10
N ASN A 137 13.16 12.56 13.63
CA ASN A 137 14.16 13.35 14.37
C ASN A 137 13.75 14.82 14.55
N SER A 138 12.94 15.38 13.63
CA SER A 138 12.48 16.77 13.72
C SER A 138 11.34 16.95 14.72
N ARG A 139 10.63 15.86 15.06
CA ARG A 139 9.47 15.83 15.96
C ARG A 139 9.80 15.42 17.38
N SER A 140 11.06 15.12 17.69
CA SER A 140 11.51 14.96 19.06
C SER A 140 12.12 16.30 19.48
N PRO A 141 11.35 17.25 20.06
CA PRO A 141 11.98 18.38 20.71
C PRO A 141 12.74 17.80 21.88
N THR A 142 14.05 17.95 21.86
CA THR A 142 14.91 18.06 23.04
C THR A 142 14.12 17.95 24.34
N HIS A 143 14.00 16.74 24.87
CA HIS A 143 14.07 16.61 26.31
C HIS A 143 15.51 17.03 26.59
N PRO A 144 15.78 18.20 27.22
CA PRO A 144 17.11 18.46 27.68
C PRO A 144 17.41 17.32 28.64
N ILE A 145 18.28 16.40 28.20
CA ILE A 145 18.99 15.53 29.12
C ILE A 145 19.66 16.53 30.03
N GLY A 146 19.12 16.65 31.25
CA GLY A 146 19.73 17.42 32.31
C GLY A 146 21.16 16.94 32.37
N VAL A 147 22.07 17.78 31.91
CA VAL A 147 23.49 17.65 32.17
C VAL A 147 23.57 17.73 33.69
N ILE A 148 23.62 16.56 34.35
CA ILE A 148 23.91 16.48 35.77
C ILE A 148 25.35 16.97 35.89
N SER A 149 25.46 18.25 36.27
CA SER A 149 26.72 18.92 36.56
C SER A 149 27.52 18.08 37.57
N PRO A 150 28.83 17.88 37.36
CA PRO A 150 29.66 17.07 38.25
C PRO A 150 29.69 17.75 39.62
N ARG A 151 29.19 17.06 40.64
CA ARG A 151 29.34 17.49 42.03
C ARG A 151 30.77 17.17 42.45
N GLU A 152 31.61 18.19 42.33
CA GLU A 152 32.95 18.30 42.85
C GLU A 152 32.87 18.13 44.38
N ASN A 153 33.25 16.95 44.89
CA ASN A 153 33.40 16.72 46.33
C ASN A 153 34.86 16.94 46.69
N THR A 154 35.03 17.96 47.52
CA THR A 154 36.20 18.29 48.34
C THR A 154 36.34 17.33 49.51
#